data_AF-R6DGP8-F1
#
_entry.id   AF-R6DGP8-F1
#
_cell.length_a   1.000
_cell.length_b   1.000
_cell.length_c   1.000
_cell.angle_alpha   90.00
_cell.angle_beta   90.00
_cell.angle_gamma   90.00
#
_symmetry.space_group_name_H-M   'P 1'
#
loop_
_entity.id
_entity.type
_entity.pdbx_description
1 polymer ?
#
loop_
_entity_poly.entity_id
_entity_poly.type
_entity_poly.pdbx_seq_one_letter_code
_entity_poly.pdbx_strand_id
1 'polypeptide(L)'
;MYGYFNRIIVQLTQHPVMNKPLSDLTYTQCEQAYALIKELIELSVEDDYTLVDYLQMARLEYCLGELSCRINSDREDAALHYGGALHLLEKGGFDLDLKK
;
A
#
# COMPACT_ATOMS: atom_id res chain seq x y z
N MET A 1 13.52 -12.14 -9.86
CA MET A 1 12.96 -11.05 -9.03
C MET A 1 12.51 -9.87 -9.89
N TYR A 2 13.42 -9.16 -10.57
CA TYR A 2 13.08 -8.00 -11.42
C TYR A 2 11.96 -8.20 -12.45
N GLY A 3 11.87 -9.37 -13.09
CA GLY A 3 10.79 -9.68 -14.04
C GLY A 3 9.39 -9.72 -13.41
N TYR A 4 9.30 -10.11 -12.13
CA TYR A 4 8.03 -10.12 -11.39
C TYR A 4 7.65 -8.69 -10.97
N PHE A 5 8.59 -7.93 -10.42
CA PHE A 5 8.38 -6.52 -10.06
C PHE A 5 7.85 -5.69 -11.25
N ASN A 6 8.51 -5.75 -12.41
CA ASN A 6 8.09 -5.01 -13.60
C ASN A 6 6.69 -5.42 -14.07
N ARG A 7 6.34 -6.70 -13.96
CA ARG A 7 5.00 -7.20 -14.29
C ARG A 7 3.95 -6.59 -13.36
N ILE A 8 4.21 -6.56 -12.05
CA ILE A 8 3.29 -5.99 -11.07
C ILE A 8 3.07 -4.49 -11.33
N ILE A 9 4.13 -3.73 -11.62
CA ILE A 9 4.01 -2.31 -11.99
C ILE A 9 3.12 -2.13 -13.23
N VAL A 10 3.33 -2.92 -14.28
CA VAL A 10 2.50 -2.84 -15.50
C VAL A 10 1.03 -3.20 -15.20
N GLN A 11 0.78 -4.21 -14.38
CA GLN A 11 -0.59 -4.59 -14.01
C GLN A 11 -1.27 -3.51 -13.15
N LEU A 12 -0.56 -2.92 -12.20
CA LEU A 12 -1.09 -1.83 -11.37
C LEU A 12 -1.40 -0.58 -12.20
N THR A 13 -0.49 -0.15 -13.07
CA THR A 13 -0.69 1.03 -13.92
C THR A 13 -1.90 0.92 -14.85
N GLN A 14 -2.29 -0.30 -15.22
CA GLN A 14 -3.49 -0.58 -16.01
C GLN A 14 -4.74 -0.82 -15.15
N HIS A 15 -4.58 -1.05 -13.85
CA HIS A 15 -5.68 -1.35 -12.95
C HIS A 15 -6.50 -0.07 -12.64
N PRO A 16 -7.84 -0.16 -12.54
CA PRO A 16 -8.70 1.01 -12.26
C PRO A 16 -8.35 1.78 -10.98
N VAL A 17 -7.70 1.14 -10.00
CA VAL A 17 -7.21 1.77 -8.75
C VAL A 17 -6.32 2.98 -8.99
N MET A 18 -5.64 3.06 -10.15
CA MET A 18 -4.76 4.19 -10.47
C MET A 18 -5.51 5.44 -10.93
N ASN A 19 -6.75 5.28 -11.40
CA ASN A 19 -7.50 6.35 -12.07
C ASN A 19 -8.90 6.57 -11.48
N LYS A 20 -9.31 5.78 -10.49
CA LYS A 20 -10.58 5.89 -9.80
C LYS A 20 -10.36 5.92 -8.29
N PRO A 21 -11.18 6.65 -7.53
CA PRO A 21 -11.15 6.55 -6.08
C PRO A 21 -11.50 5.13 -5.67
N LEU A 22 -10.98 4.68 -4.52
CA LEU A 22 -11.24 3.32 -4.03
C LEU A 22 -12.74 3.07 -3.95
N SER A 23 -13.54 4.01 -3.42
CA SER A 23 -15.00 3.93 -3.31
C SER A 23 -15.73 3.42 -4.55
N ASP A 24 -15.20 3.72 -5.74
CA ASP A 24 -15.84 3.43 -7.03
C ASP A 24 -15.39 2.10 -7.63
N LEU A 25 -14.45 1.41 -6.98
CA LEU A 25 -14.01 0.07 -7.38
C LEU A 25 -15.03 -0.98 -6.96
N THR A 26 -15.23 -1.97 -7.84
CA THR A 26 -16.00 -3.16 -7.51
C THR A 26 -15.23 -4.05 -6.54
N TYR A 27 -15.93 -4.93 -5.82
CA TYR A 27 -15.30 -5.86 -4.88
C TYR A 27 -14.14 -6.65 -5.51
N THR A 28 -14.32 -7.22 -6.70
CA THR A 28 -13.26 -7.95 -7.42
C THR A 28 -12.07 -7.07 -7.79
N GLN A 29 -12.31 -5.81 -8.15
CA GLN A 29 -11.22 -4.86 -8.41
C GLN A 29 -10.45 -4.54 -7.14
N CYS A 30 -11.13 -4.50 -5.98
CA CYS A 30 -10.46 -4.33 -4.69
C CYS A 30 -9.55 -5.52 -4.38
N GLU A 31 -10.04 -6.75 -4.56
CA GLU A 31 -9.23 -7.97 -4.33
C GLU A 31 -7.99 -8.01 -5.25
N GLN A 32 -8.17 -7.66 -6.52
CA GLN A 32 -7.06 -7.59 -7.48
C GLN A 32 -6.05 -6.50 -7.13
N ALA A 33 -6.52 -5.29 -6.78
CA ALA A 33 -5.66 -4.22 -6.31
C ALA A 33 -4.88 -4.62 -5.05
N TYR A 34 -5.56 -5.25 -4.09
CA TYR A 34 -4.96 -5.70 -2.84
C TYR A 34 -3.82 -6.69 -3.11
N ALA A 35 -4.07 -7.73 -3.92
CA ALA A 35 -3.06 -8.71 -4.27
C ALA A 35 -1.83 -8.08 -4.96
N LEU A 36 -2.07 -7.21 -5.94
CA LEU A 36 -1.00 -6.55 -6.69
C LEU A 36 -0.17 -5.60 -5.81
N ILE A 37 -0.81 -4.79 -4.96
CA ILE A 37 -0.09 -3.85 -4.08
C ILE A 37 0.68 -4.61 -3.01
N LYS A 38 0.11 -5.68 -2.44
CA LYS A 38 0.78 -6.52 -1.44
C LYS A 38 2.05 -7.14 -2.02
N GLU A 39 1.94 -7.74 -3.20
CA GLU A 39 3.11 -8.32 -3.88
C GLU A 39 4.14 -7.24 -4.26
N LEU A 40 3.70 -6.03 -4.64
CA LEU A 40 4.60 -4.91 -4.90
C LEU A 40 5.42 -4.56 -3.64
N ILE A 41 4.76 -4.42 -2.49
CA ILE A 41 5.42 -4.08 -1.22
C ILE A 41 6.43 -5.16 -0.81
N GLU A 42 6.03 -6.43 -0.87
CA GLU A 42 6.91 -7.57 -0.53
C GLU A 42 8.16 -7.62 -1.43
N LEU A 43 8.04 -7.19 -2.69
CA LEU A 43 9.15 -7.11 -3.62
C LEU A 43 9.99 -5.82 -3.51
N SER A 44 9.51 -4.80 -2.80
CA SER A 44 10.14 -3.46 -2.75
C SER A 44 11.08 -3.27 -1.56
N VAL A 45 11.22 -4.25 -0.66
CA VAL A 45 12.01 -4.11 0.56
C VAL A 45 13.50 -3.89 0.24
N GLU A 46 14.00 -2.68 0.50
CA GLU A 46 15.41 -2.30 0.39
C GLU A 46 15.85 -1.48 1.62
N ASP A 47 17.14 -1.58 1.98
CA ASP A 47 17.70 -0.95 3.18
C ASP A 47 17.97 0.57 3.04
N ASP A 48 17.97 1.11 1.82
CA ASP A 48 18.39 2.49 1.50
C ASP A 48 17.25 3.38 0.96
N TYR A 49 16.09 3.37 1.63
CA TYR A 49 14.96 4.24 1.25
C TYR A 49 15.29 5.73 1.40
N THR A 50 15.01 6.49 0.35
CA THR A 50 14.92 7.94 0.42
C THR A 50 13.61 8.37 1.10
N LEU A 51 13.49 9.66 1.42
CA LEU A 51 12.24 10.23 1.93
C LEU A 51 11.04 9.96 1.00
N VAL A 52 11.26 9.99 -0.32
CA VAL A 52 10.21 9.74 -1.31
C VAL A 52 9.78 8.29 -1.26
N ASP A 53 10.72 7.36 -1.09
CA ASP A 53 10.43 5.93 -0.99
C ASP A 53 9.60 5.64 0.27
N TYR A 54 9.95 6.22 1.42
CA TYR A 54 9.15 6.10 2.64
C TYR A 54 7.72 6.61 2.46
N LEU A 55 7.54 7.77 1.81
CA LEU A 55 6.21 8.32 1.53
C LEU A 55 5.41 7.43 0.57
N GLN A 56 6.05 6.93 -0.49
CA GLN A 56 5.41 6.06 -1.47
C GLN A 56 4.99 4.74 -0.83
N MET A 57 5.87 4.12 -0.04
CA MET A 57 5.59 2.87 0.68
C MET A 57 4.50 3.07 1.73
N ALA A 58 4.54 4.16 2.50
CA ALA A 58 3.50 4.47 3.48
C ALA A 58 2.13 4.61 2.81
N ARG A 59 2.07 5.24 1.64
CA ARG A 59 0.83 5.36 0.87
C ARG A 59 0.33 4.01 0.35
N LEU A 60 1.22 3.12 -0.06
CA LEU A 60 0.84 1.77 -0.50
C LEU A 60 0.30 0.94 0.66
N GLU A 61 0.96 0.96 1.82
CA GLU A 61 0.48 0.29 3.04
C GLU A 61 -0.88 0.85 3.48
N TYR A 62 -1.06 2.17 3.48
CA TYR A 62 -2.35 2.79 3.79
C TYR A 62 -3.46 2.31 2.85
N CYS A 63 -3.16 2.25 1.54
CA CYS A 63 -4.08 1.75 0.53
C CYS A 63 -4.44 0.27 0.76
N LEU A 64 -3.49 -0.57 1.20
CA LEU A 64 -3.78 -1.94 1.60
C LEU A 64 -4.71 -2.02 2.81
N GLY A 65 -4.53 -1.14 3.80
CA GLY A 65 -5.45 -1.03 4.94
C GLY A 65 -6.87 -0.70 4.50
N GLU A 66 -7.04 0.28 3.60
CA GLU A 66 -8.35 0.63 3.06
C GLU A 66 -8.98 -0.50 2.24
N LEU A 67 -8.19 -1.16 1.40
CA LEU A 67 -8.64 -2.29 0.59
C LEU A 67 -9.03 -3.48 1.46
N SER A 68 -8.24 -3.80 2.50
CA SER A 68 -8.51 -4.85 3.49
C SER A 68 -9.86 -4.64 4.17
N CYS A 69 -10.14 -3.41 4.63
CA CYS A 69 -11.46 -3.07 5.18
C CYS A 69 -12.60 -3.30 4.19
N ARG A 70 -12.38 -3.05 2.89
CA ARG A 70 -13.42 -3.13 1.86
C ARG A 70 -13.69 -4.53 1.34
N ILE A 71 -12.67 -5.40 1.34
CA ILE A 71 -12.82 -6.79 0.92
C ILE A 71 -13.26 -7.73 2.08
N ASN A 72 -13.66 -7.16 3.23
CA ASN A 72 -13.99 -7.90 4.45
C ASN A 72 -12.86 -8.84 4.91
N SER A 73 -11.61 -8.44 4.73
CA SER A 73 -10.47 -9.08 5.39
C SER A 73 -10.52 -8.84 6.90
N ASP A 74 -9.69 -9.57 7.65
CA ASP A 74 -9.64 -9.41 9.10
C ASP A 74 -9.37 -7.95 9.47
N ARG A 75 -10.06 -7.45 10.49
CA ARG A 75 -9.79 -6.09 11.01
C ARG A 75 -8.36 -5.97 11.53
N GLU A 76 -7.79 -7.08 11.98
CA GLU A 76 -6.39 -7.16 12.37
C GLU A 76 -5.46 -6.92 11.17
N ASP A 77 -5.74 -7.49 10.00
CA ASP A 77 -4.95 -7.26 8.78
C ASP A 77 -4.97 -5.77 8.39
N ALA A 78 -6.14 -5.14 8.41
CA ALA A 78 -6.25 -3.71 8.10
C ALA A 78 -5.44 -2.85 9.10
N ALA A 79 -5.52 -3.17 10.39
CA ALA A 79 -4.77 -2.47 11.44
C ALA A 79 -3.25 -2.65 11.27
N LEU A 80 -2.78 -3.83 10.87
CA LEU A 80 -1.37 -4.09 10.58
C LEU A 80 -0.86 -3.19 9.45
N HIS A 81 -1.62 -3.08 8.35
CA HIS A 81 -1.26 -2.20 7.23
C HIS A 81 -1.24 -0.72 7.62
N TYR A 82 -2.24 -0.24 8.37
CA TYR A 82 -2.22 1.14 8.88
C TYR A 82 -1.03 1.38 9.82
N GLY A 83 -0.70 0.42 10.69
CA GLY A 83 0.49 0.49 11.54
C GLY A 83 1.78 0.55 10.74
N GLY A 84 1.89 -0.26 9.68
CA GLY A 84 3.03 -0.23 8.75
C GLY A 84 3.18 1.12 8.05
N ALA A 85 2.08 1.71 7.59
CA ALA A 85 2.07 3.04 6.99
C ALA A 85 2.60 4.11 7.95
N LEU A 86 2.13 4.11 9.21
CA LEU A 86 2.59 5.04 10.24
C LEU A 86 4.08 4.85 10.53
N HIS A 87 4.53 3.60 10.68
CA HIS A 87 5.94 3.30 10.92
C HIS A 87 6.86 3.81 9.79
N LEU A 88 6.43 3.68 8.54
CA LEU A 88 7.16 4.19 7.38
C LEU A 88 7.25 5.73 7.37
N LEU A 89 6.19 6.42 7.78
CA LEU A 89 6.20 7.87 7.93
C LEU A 89 7.17 8.32 9.04
N GLU A 90 7.16 7.65 10.20
CA GLU A 90 8.11 7.93 11.28
C GLU A 90 9.56 7.69 10.84
N LYS A 91 9.82 6.60 10.10
CA LYS A 91 11.13 6.31 9.50
C LYS A 91 11.55 7.39 8.48
N GLY A 92 10.59 7.95 7.75
CA GLY A 92 10.79 9.12 6.89
C GLY A 92 11.02 10.44 7.64
N GLY A 93 10.97 10.45 8.98
CA GLY A 93 11.21 11.63 9.81
C GLY A 93 9.98 12.51 10.03
N PHE A 94 8.77 12.01 9.76
CA PHE A 94 7.54 12.72 10.09
C PHE A 94 7.21 12.55 11.58
N ASP A 95 7.07 13.66 12.29
CA ASP A 95 6.57 13.68 13.66
C ASP A 95 5.04 13.51 13.65
N LEU A 96 4.57 12.37 14.14
CA LEU A 96 3.16 12.00 14.22
C LEU A 96 2.58 12.22 15.62
N ASP A 97 3.34 12.75 16.58
CA ASP A 97 2.84 13.00 17.92
C ASP A 97 1.73 14.06 17.90
N LEU A 98 0.57 13.67 18.42
CA LEU A 98 -0.60 14.55 18.53
C LEU A 98 -0.59 15.40 19.82
N LYS A 99 0.37 15.15 20.71
CA LYS A 99 0.56 15.87 21.97
C LYS A 99 1.43 17.10 21.71
N LYS A 100 0.84 18.13 21.12
CA LYS A 100 1.46 19.46 21.03
C LYS A 100 1.06 20.35 22.19
#